data_AF-A0A1B6IAV0-F1
#
_entry.id   AF-A0A1B6IAV0-F1
#
_cell.length_a   1.000
_cell.length_b   1.000
_cell.length_c   1.000
_cell.angle_alpha   90.00
_cell.angle_beta   90.00
_cell.angle_gamma   90.00
#
_symmetry.space_group_name_H-M   'P 1'
#
loop_
_entity.id
_entity.type
_entity.pdbx_description
1 polymer ?
#
loop_
_entity_poly.entity_id
_entity_poly.type
_entity_poly.pdbx_seq_one_letter_code
_entity_poly.pdbx_strand_id
1 'polypeptide(L)'
;MAKMLWDYILIVLSWITDWESTQWKKIDSEAMDLELKKFAKEIRMLDKEMRTWDIYLQLESVIKNMITALRAVTELQNPALRDRHWRQLMEAAKMKFVVDDNTTLADLLALQLYKIEDEVKTIVDKSVKEMSMEKTLTEMALTWASQEFEYEVHQRTGCKVLKVSEELVEILEDNQVQLQNMMSSKFIAFFLSEVSEWQRKLSNADQVIHTWMEVQRTWMHLESIFIGSEDIRKQLP
;
A
#
# COMPACT_ATOMS: atom_id res chain seq x y z
N MET A 1 -43.27 -19.86 22.23
CA MET A 1 -42.47 -18.61 22.34
C MET A 1 -41.06 -18.90 22.84
N ALA A 2 -40.83 -19.28 24.10
CA ALA A 2 -39.47 -19.55 24.60
C ALA A 2 -38.69 -20.62 23.82
N LYS A 3 -39.36 -21.72 23.41
CA LYS A 3 -38.73 -22.77 22.58
C LYS A 3 -38.14 -22.24 21.27
N MET A 4 -38.86 -21.36 20.56
CA MET A 4 -38.40 -20.81 19.28
C MET A 4 -37.14 -19.96 19.45
N LEU A 5 -37.08 -19.16 20.53
CA LEU A 5 -35.88 -18.37 20.83
C LEU A 5 -34.70 -19.28 21.18
N TRP A 6 -34.92 -20.32 22.00
CA TRP A 6 -33.89 -21.30 22.35
C TRP A 6 -33.38 -22.09 21.14
N ASP A 7 -34.27 -22.59 20.28
CA ASP A 7 -33.90 -23.29 19.05
C ASP A 7 -33.04 -22.38 18.15
N TYR A 8 -33.41 -21.09 18.06
CA TYR A 8 -32.66 -20.11 17.27
C TYR A 8 -31.28 -19.79 17.84
N ILE A 9 -31.16 -19.68 19.17
CA ILE A 9 -29.88 -19.50 19.86
C ILE A 9 -28.94 -20.67 19.57
N LEU A 10 -29.46 -21.91 19.64
CA LEU A 10 -28.65 -23.10 19.34
C LEU A 10 -28.14 -23.10 17.90
N ILE A 11 -28.97 -22.67 16.95
CA ILE A 11 -28.55 -22.53 15.55
C ILE A 11 -27.42 -21.51 15.42
N VAL A 12 -27.61 -20.29 15.94
CA VAL A 12 -26.59 -19.23 15.84
C VAL A 12 -25.28 -19.63 16.51
N LEU A 13 -25.35 -20.21 17.71
CA LEU A 13 -24.16 -20.65 18.44
C LEU A 13 -23.46 -21.83 17.73
N SER A 14 -24.20 -22.76 17.12
CA SER A 14 -23.61 -23.84 16.32
C SER A 14 -22.82 -23.28 15.15
N TRP A 15 -23.40 -22.33 14.40
CA TRP A 15 -22.71 -21.70 13.27
C TRP A 15 -21.47 -20.93 13.70
N ILE A 16 -21.54 -20.17 14.80
CA ILE A 16 -20.39 -19.45 15.34
C ILE A 16 -19.29 -20.44 15.77
N THR A 17 -19.65 -21.54 16.43
CA THR A 17 -18.70 -22.59 16.85
C THR A 17 -18.02 -23.23 15.64
N ASP A 18 -18.77 -23.49 14.57
CA ASP A 18 -18.21 -24.03 13.32
C ASP A 18 -17.25 -23.03 12.67
N TRP A 19 -17.62 -21.75 12.61
CA TRP A 19 -16.76 -20.69 12.09
C TRP A 19 -15.51 -20.48 12.91
N GLU A 20 -15.60 -20.55 14.24
CA GLU A 20 -14.46 -20.47 15.16
C GLU A 20 -13.39 -21.52 14.85
N SER A 21 -13.78 -22.71 14.38
CA SER A 21 -12.86 -23.78 13.97
C SER A 21 -12.23 -23.59 12.59
N THR A 22 -12.66 -22.57 11.83
CA THR A 22 -12.19 -22.33 10.46
C THR A 22 -10.77 -21.77 10.47
N GLN A 23 -9.89 -22.38 9.67
CA GLN A 23 -8.51 -21.93 9.49
C GLN A 23 -8.44 -20.58 8.77
N TRP A 24 -7.49 -19.73 9.16
CA TRP A 24 -7.25 -18.37 8.65
C TRP A 24 -7.36 -18.24 7.13
N LYS A 25 -6.66 -19.11 6.39
CA LYS A 25 -6.63 -19.10 4.93
C LYS A 25 -7.97 -19.46 4.27
N LYS A 26 -8.89 -20.07 5.01
CA LYS A 26 -10.22 -20.52 4.55
C LYS A 26 -11.34 -19.66 5.10
N ILE A 27 -11.04 -18.63 5.89
CA ILE A 27 -12.06 -17.71 6.41
C ILE A 27 -12.62 -16.89 5.24
N ASP A 28 -13.89 -17.12 4.94
CA ASP A 28 -14.68 -16.28 4.05
C ASP A 28 -15.44 -15.24 4.90
N SER A 29 -14.77 -14.11 5.16
CA SER A 29 -15.31 -13.08 6.04
C SER A 29 -16.53 -12.36 5.46
N GLU A 30 -16.66 -12.30 4.12
CA GLU A 30 -17.84 -11.74 3.44
C GLU A 30 -19.07 -12.64 3.62
N ALA A 31 -18.93 -13.94 3.38
CA ALA A 31 -20.02 -14.89 3.55
C ALA A 31 -20.49 -14.98 5.02
N MET A 32 -19.54 -15.00 5.96
CA MET A 32 -19.84 -15.03 7.40
C MET A 32 -20.55 -13.74 7.86
N ASP A 33 -20.13 -12.55 7.40
CA ASP A 33 -20.79 -11.28 7.72
C ASP A 33 -22.21 -11.20 7.13
N LEU A 34 -22.43 -11.75 5.93
CA LEU A 34 -23.75 -11.83 5.32
C LEU A 34 -24.73 -12.68 6.15
N GLU A 35 -24.29 -13.86 6.61
CA GLU A 35 -25.11 -14.73 7.47
C GLU A 35 -25.35 -14.11 8.85
N LEU A 36 -24.36 -13.46 9.48
CA LEU A 36 -24.60 -12.73 10.74
C LEU A 36 -25.60 -11.58 10.59
N LYS A 37 -25.55 -10.84 9.47
CA LYS A 37 -26.54 -9.79 9.17
C LYS A 37 -27.93 -10.36 8.96
N LYS A 38 -28.04 -11.56 8.39
CA LYS A 38 -29.31 -12.29 8.26
C LYS A 38 -29.82 -12.72 9.63
N PHE A 39 -28.96 -13.30 10.48
CA PHE A 39 -29.34 -13.63 11.86
C PHE A 39 -29.83 -12.40 12.64
N ALA A 40 -29.12 -11.27 12.52
CA ALA A 40 -29.51 -10.00 13.13
C ALA A 40 -30.89 -9.50 12.65
N LYS A 41 -31.26 -9.73 11.38
CA LYS A 41 -32.59 -9.38 10.84
C LYS A 41 -33.66 -10.32 11.36
N GLU A 42 -33.40 -11.62 11.38
CA GLU A 42 -34.35 -12.65 11.82
C GLU A 42 -34.69 -12.52 13.32
N ILE A 43 -33.70 -12.27 14.20
CA ILE A 43 -33.99 -11.99 15.62
C ILE A 43 -34.86 -10.75 15.79
N ARG A 44 -34.67 -9.73 14.94
CA ARG A 44 -35.49 -8.50 14.94
C ARG A 44 -36.90 -8.72 14.41
N MET A 45 -37.20 -9.86 13.80
CA MET A 45 -38.56 -10.24 13.41
C MET A 45 -39.31 -10.98 14.53
N LEU A 46 -38.62 -11.39 15.61
CA LEU A 46 -39.24 -11.99 16.78
C LEU A 46 -40.16 -11.01 17.51
N ASP A 47 -41.08 -11.56 18.30
CA ASP A 47 -42.07 -10.80 19.07
C ASP A 47 -41.40 -9.72 19.91
N LYS A 48 -42.00 -8.54 19.98
CA LYS A 48 -41.50 -7.40 20.74
C LYS A 48 -41.36 -7.73 22.23
N GLU A 49 -42.23 -8.57 22.77
CA GLU A 49 -42.15 -9.01 24.17
C GLU A 49 -40.89 -9.84 24.46
N MET A 50 -40.37 -10.57 23.47
CA MET A 50 -39.14 -11.36 23.63
C MET A 50 -37.89 -10.51 23.65
N ARG A 51 -37.93 -9.29 23.08
CA ARG A 51 -36.75 -8.43 22.93
C ARG A 51 -36.28 -7.83 24.25
N THR A 52 -37.14 -7.85 25.26
CA THR A 52 -36.80 -7.43 26.62
C THR A 52 -36.21 -8.56 27.46
N TRP A 53 -36.23 -9.80 26.95
CA TRP A 53 -35.70 -10.94 27.69
C TRP A 53 -34.17 -10.92 27.66
N ASP A 54 -33.55 -11.21 28.80
CA ASP A 54 -32.09 -11.23 28.94
C ASP A 54 -31.42 -12.15 27.91
N ILE A 55 -32.07 -13.26 27.58
CA ILE A 55 -31.56 -14.26 26.63
C ILE A 55 -31.53 -13.68 25.20
N TYR A 56 -32.54 -12.89 24.82
CA TYR A 56 -32.53 -12.18 23.54
C TYR A 56 -31.40 -11.15 23.48
N LEU A 57 -31.24 -10.35 24.55
CA LEU A 57 -30.21 -9.32 24.63
C LEU A 57 -28.80 -9.92 24.55
N GLN A 58 -28.59 -11.08 25.18
CA GLN A 58 -27.34 -11.83 25.07
C GLN A 58 -27.08 -12.29 23.63
N LEU A 59 -28.06 -12.90 22.96
CA LEU A 59 -27.92 -13.32 21.56
C LEU A 59 -27.61 -12.14 20.63
N GLU A 60 -28.34 -11.03 20.79
CA GLU A 60 -28.10 -9.81 20.00
C GLU A 60 -26.67 -9.29 20.23
N SER A 61 -26.19 -9.31 21.47
CA SER A 61 -24.81 -8.93 21.78
C SER A 61 -23.79 -9.86 21.14
N VAL A 62 -24.00 -11.19 21.17
CA VAL A 62 -23.10 -12.17 20.54
C VAL A 62 -22.99 -11.93 19.04
N ILE A 63 -24.12 -11.78 18.35
CA ILE A 63 -24.14 -11.50 16.90
C ILE A 63 -23.43 -10.18 16.60
N LYS A 64 -23.71 -9.13 17.37
CA LYS A 64 -23.09 -7.81 17.17
C LYS A 64 -21.57 -7.86 17.38
N ASN A 65 -21.11 -8.52 18.43
CA ASN A 65 -19.68 -8.66 18.74
C ASN A 65 -18.96 -9.46 17.64
N MET A 66 -19.58 -10.52 17.14
CA MET A 66 -19.04 -11.33 16.06
C MET A 66 -18.92 -10.53 14.75
N ILE A 67 -19.93 -9.71 14.41
CA ILE A 67 -19.86 -8.80 13.25
C ILE A 67 -18.68 -7.84 13.38
N THR A 68 -18.50 -7.21 14.54
CA THR A 68 -17.37 -6.30 14.77
C THR A 68 -16.03 -7.03 14.65
N ALA A 69 -15.93 -8.24 15.21
CA ALA A 69 -14.69 -9.00 15.16
C ALA A 69 -14.37 -9.48 13.73
N LEU A 70 -15.37 -9.90 12.95
CA LEU A 70 -15.17 -10.26 11.56
C LEU A 70 -14.70 -9.10 10.71
N ARG A 71 -15.15 -7.86 10.96
CA ARG A 71 -14.62 -6.69 10.26
C ARG A 71 -13.12 -6.52 10.48
N ALA A 72 -12.66 -6.65 11.72
CA ALA A 72 -11.23 -6.60 12.02
C ALA A 72 -10.47 -7.74 11.32
N VAL A 73 -11.04 -8.95 11.28
CA VAL A 73 -10.49 -10.10 10.55
C VAL A 73 -10.40 -9.81 9.04
N THR A 74 -11.44 -9.23 8.43
CA THR A 74 -11.44 -8.83 7.02
C THR A 74 -10.33 -7.84 6.71
N GLU A 75 -10.16 -6.80 7.54
CA GLU A 75 -9.08 -5.81 7.39
C GLU A 75 -7.70 -6.50 7.48
N LEU A 76 -7.57 -7.50 8.34
CA LEU A 76 -6.34 -8.27 8.51
C LEU A 76 -6.07 -9.31 7.41
N GLN A 77 -7.06 -9.65 6.58
CA GLN A 77 -6.86 -10.47 5.38
C GLN A 77 -6.24 -9.67 4.22
N ASN A 78 -6.00 -8.37 4.41
CA ASN A 78 -5.40 -7.53 3.38
C ASN A 78 -4.01 -8.04 2.95
N PRO A 79 -3.79 -8.33 1.65
CA PRO A 79 -2.54 -8.89 1.16
C PRO A 79 -1.35 -7.92 1.26
N ALA A 80 -1.56 -6.64 1.60
CA ALA A 80 -0.49 -5.68 1.87
C ALA A 80 0.21 -5.95 3.21
N LEU A 81 -0.41 -6.72 4.11
CA LEU A 81 0.19 -7.09 5.37
C LEU A 81 1.41 -7.99 5.17
N ARG A 82 2.38 -7.83 6.06
CA ARG A 82 3.69 -8.49 6.05
C ARG A 82 4.05 -8.81 7.49
N ASP A 83 5.04 -9.67 7.72
CA ASP A 83 5.44 -10.09 9.06
C ASP A 83 5.75 -8.93 10.01
N ARG A 84 6.27 -7.81 9.49
CA ARG A 84 6.52 -6.59 10.27
C ARG A 84 5.24 -5.92 10.79
N HIS A 85 4.15 -5.97 10.02
CA HIS A 85 2.85 -5.43 10.41
C HIS A 85 2.18 -6.33 11.44
N TRP A 86 2.27 -7.65 11.25
CA TRP A 86 1.83 -8.62 12.25
C TRP A 86 2.56 -8.44 13.58
N ARG A 87 3.89 -8.22 13.55
CA ARG A 87 4.66 -7.91 14.77
C ARG A 87 4.17 -6.63 15.47
N GLN A 88 3.88 -5.57 14.73
CA GLN A 88 3.31 -4.32 15.28
C GLN A 88 1.94 -4.57 15.92
N LEU A 89 1.10 -5.37 15.28
CA LEU A 89 -0.21 -5.74 15.80
C LEU A 89 -0.08 -6.53 17.10
N MET A 90 0.86 -7.46 17.17
CA MET A 90 1.09 -8.25 18.39
C MET A 90 1.56 -7.42 19.57
N GLU A 91 2.44 -6.45 19.30
CA GLU A 91 2.90 -5.50 20.30
C GLU A 91 1.74 -4.61 20.82
N ALA A 92 0.90 -4.10 19.92
CA ALA A 92 -0.29 -3.31 20.27
C ALA A 92 -1.30 -4.14 21.09
N ALA A 93 -1.53 -5.39 20.70
CA ALA A 93 -2.40 -6.33 21.38
C ALA A 93 -1.82 -6.83 22.72
N LYS A 94 -0.53 -6.57 23.01
CA LYS A 94 0.22 -7.11 24.16
C LYS A 94 0.15 -8.63 24.27
N MET A 95 0.05 -9.30 23.13
CA MET A 95 -0.04 -10.76 23.04
C MET A 95 1.11 -11.29 22.18
N LYS A 96 1.52 -12.52 22.46
CA LYS A 96 2.47 -13.23 21.59
C LYS A 96 1.67 -14.25 20.80
N PHE A 97 1.53 -13.99 19.52
CA PHE A 97 0.83 -14.83 18.57
C PHE A 97 1.63 -14.81 17.27
N VAL A 98 1.71 -15.98 16.64
CA VAL A 98 2.30 -16.11 15.32
C VAL A 98 1.15 -16.57 14.44
N VAL A 99 0.74 -15.72 13.49
CA VAL A 99 -0.21 -16.14 12.47
C VAL A 99 0.49 -17.18 11.61
N ASP A 100 0.04 -18.42 11.71
CA ASP A 100 0.51 -19.55 10.92
C ASP A 100 -0.65 -20.19 10.15
N ASP A 101 -0.34 -21.23 9.39
CA ASP A 101 -1.34 -21.95 8.59
C ASP A 101 -2.39 -22.68 9.44
N ASN A 102 -2.14 -22.85 10.73
CA ASN A 102 -3.03 -23.52 11.68
C ASN A 102 -3.89 -22.54 12.48
N THR A 103 -3.61 -21.24 12.39
CA THR A 103 -4.36 -20.18 13.05
C THR A 103 -5.84 -20.28 12.69
N THR A 104 -6.71 -20.33 13.69
CA THR A 104 -8.16 -20.39 13.51
C THR A 104 -8.82 -19.04 13.73
N LEU A 105 -10.09 -18.91 13.34
CA LEU A 105 -10.88 -17.73 13.69
C LEU A 105 -10.98 -17.55 15.21
N ALA A 106 -11.14 -18.64 15.97
CA ALA A 106 -11.16 -18.59 17.43
C ALA A 106 -9.89 -17.92 18.01
N ASP A 107 -8.71 -18.25 17.48
CA ASP A 107 -7.45 -17.65 17.92
C ASP A 107 -7.42 -16.14 17.69
N LEU A 108 -7.99 -15.68 16.57
CA LEU A 108 -8.07 -14.26 16.21
C LEU A 108 -9.12 -13.51 17.03
N LEU A 109 -10.24 -14.15 17.34
CA LEU A 109 -11.24 -13.61 18.25
C LEU A 109 -10.68 -13.47 19.67
N ALA A 110 -9.84 -14.41 20.10
CA ALA A 110 -9.14 -14.36 21.37
C ALA A 110 -8.18 -13.17 21.48
N LEU A 111 -7.73 -12.61 20.34
CA LEU A 111 -6.94 -11.38 20.33
C LEU A 111 -7.75 -10.14 20.73
N GLN A 112 -9.08 -10.25 20.89
CA GLN A 112 -9.96 -9.16 21.29
C GLN A 112 -9.74 -7.91 20.45
N LEU A 113 -9.61 -8.08 19.13
CA LEU A 113 -9.27 -7.02 18.17
C LEU A 113 -10.19 -5.79 18.26
N TYR A 114 -11.42 -5.98 18.72
CA TYR A 114 -12.38 -4.90 19.01
C TYR A 114 -11.87 -3.88 20.04
N LYS A 115 -10.91 -4.24 20.91
CA LYS A 115 -10.29 -3.32 21.88
C LYS A 115 -9.19 -2.46 21.29
N ILE A 116 -8.66 -2.85 20.13
CA ILE A 116 -7.55 -2.21 19.42
C ILE A 116 -7.93 -1.91 17.97
N GLU A 117 -9.21 -1.64 17.71
CA GLU A 117 -9.76 -1.47 16.37
C GLU A 117 -9.06 -0.34 15.61
N ASP A 118 -8.80 0.78 16.29
CA ASP A 118 -8.11 1.94 15.72
C ASP A 118 -6.64 1.63 15.36
N GLU A 119 -5.95 0.86 16.20
CA GLU A 119 -4.59 0.39 15.93
C GLU A 119 -4.55 -0.60 14.76
N VAL A 120 -5.49 -1.56 14.72
CA VAL A 120 -5.62 -2.52 13.61
C VAL A 120 -5.80 -1.75 12.29
N LYS A 121 -6.74 -0.82 12.26
CA LYS A 121 -6.98 0.02 11.07
C LYS A 121 -5.74 0.81 10.68
N THR A 122 -5.05 1.41 11.65
CA THR A 122 -3.83 2.19 11.39
C THR A 122 -2.71 1.31 10.81
N ILE A 123 -2.55 0.08 11.29
CA ILE A 123 -1.56 -0.88 10.79
C ILE A 123 -1.92 -1.34 9.37
N VAL A 124 -3.19 -1.62 9.11
CA VAL A 124 -3.66 -2.00 7.76
C VAL A 124 -3.46 -0.84 6.79
N ASP A 125 -3.88 0.37 7.14
CA ASP A 125 -3.65 1.59 6.34
C ASP A 125 -2.17 1.81 6.05
N LYS A 126 -1.31 1.64 7.06
CA LYS A 126 0.15 1.69 6.89
C LYS A 126 0.62 0.65 5.89
N SER A 127 0.16 -0.59 6.02
CA SER A 127 0.57 -1.68 5.13
C SER A 127 0.20 -1.43 3.66
N VAL A 128 -1.00 -0.89 3.42
CA VAL A 128 -1.47 -0.54 2.08
C VAL A 128 -0.62 0.59 1.48
N LYS A 129 -0.28 1.61 2.28
CA LYS A 129 0.59 2.70 1.83
C LYS A 129 2.01 2.22 1.55
N GLU A 130 2.55 1.35 2.40
CA GLU A 130 3.86 0.72 2.20
C GLU A 130 3.89 -0.13 0.92
N MET A 131 2.87 -0.94 0.66
CA MET A 131 2.78 -1.74 -0.58
C MET A 131 2.70 -0.84 -1.83
N SER A 132 2.00 0.29 -1.75
CA SER A 132 1.97 1.26 -2.85
C SER A 132 3.35 1.87 -3.10
N MET A 133 4.11 2.22 -2.05
CA MET A 133 5.48 2.73 -2.19
C MET A 133 6.39 1.68 -2.82
N GLU A 134 6.34 0.44 -2.35
CA GLU A 134 7.11 -0.70 -2.88
C GLU A 134 6.86 -0.89 -4.37
N LYS A 135 5.58 -0.85 -4.79
CA LYS A 135 5.20 -0.95 -6.20
C LYS A 135 5.81 0.18 -7.02
N THR A 136 5.64 1.43 -6.60
CA THR A 136 6.18 2.58 -7.32
C THR A 136 7.71 2.56 -7.39
N LEU A 137 8.40 2.20 -6.31
CA LEU A 137 9.87 2.05 -6.31
C LEU A 137 10.33 0.94 -7.26
N THR A 138 9.60 -0.17 -7.32
CA THR A 138 9.89 -1.27 -8.25
C THR A 138 9.69 -0.84 -9.70
N GLU A 139 8.57 -0.18 -10.02
CA GLU A 139 8.30 0.37 -11.35
C GLU A 139 9.37 1.38 -11.77
N MET A 140 9.72 2.30 -10.87
CA MET A 140 10.79 3.28 -11.09
C MET A 140 12.13 2.58 -11.37
N ALA A 141 12.50 1.57 -10.58
CA ALA A 141 13.72 0.80 -10.79
C ALA A 141 13.76 0.14 -12.17
N LEU A 142 12.63 -0.43 -12.62
CA LEU A 142 12.51 -1.04 -13.95
C LEU A 142 12.61 0.00 -15.06
N THR A 143 11.91 1.14 -14.94
CA THR A 143 11.97 2.23 -15.92
C THR A 143 13.42 2.67 -16.12
N TRP A 144 14.12 3.03 -15.04
CA TRP A 144 15.51 3.53 -15.10
C TRP A 144 16.54 2.47 -15.48
N ALA A 145 16.24 1.18 -15.30
CA ALA A 145 17.09 0.10 -15.81
C ALA A 145 17.03 -0.04 -17.34
N SER A 146 15.93 0.39 -17.97
CA SER A 146 15.74 0.34 -19.42
C SER A 146 15.97 1.68 -20.15
N GLN A 147 16.14 2.78 -19.42
CA GLN A 147 16.35 4.09 -20.05
C GLN A 147 17.72 4.17 -20.73
N GLU A 148 17.73 4.64 -21.96
CA GLU A 148 18.95 4.92 -22.73
C GLU A 148 18.87 6.32 -23.34
N PHE A 149 20.01 7.01 -23.41
CA PHE A 149 20.08 8.29 -24.09
C PHE A 149 20.13 8.12 -25.60
N GLU A 150 19.44 9.00 -26.31
CA GLU A 150 19.56 9.12 -27.75
C GLU A 150 20.74 10.02 -28.14
N TYR A 151 21.26 9.83 -29.35
CA TYR A 151 22.36 10.62 -29.89
C TYR A 151 22.04 11.06 -31.31
N GLU A 152 22.43 12.30 -31.63
CA GLU A 152 22.39 12.85 -32.99
C GLU A 152 23.81 13.15 -33.48
N VAL A 153 24.00 13.22 -34.79
CA VAL A 153 25.31 13.53 -35.38
C VAL A 153 25.37 15.02 -35.70
N HIS A 154 26.36 15.71 -35.15
CA HIS A 154 26.63 17.10 -35.45
C HIS A 154 27.08 17.24 -36.91
N GLN A 155 26.34 18.03 -37.70
CA GLN A 155 26.46 18.05 -39.17
C GLN A 155 27.84 18.46 -39.68
N ARG A 156 28.55 19.36 -38.97
CA ARG A 156 29.87 19.87 -39.40
C ARG A 156 31.04 19.01 -38.95
N THR A 157 31.00 18.50 -37.73
CA THR A 157 32.15 17.82 -37.09
C THR A 157 32.03 16.30 -37.12
N GLY A 158 30.82 15.77 -37.41
CA GLY A 158 30.53 14.34 -37.33
C GLY A 158 30.50 13.79 -35.89
N CYS A 159 30.63 14.65 -34.88
CA CYS A 159 30.59 14.23 -33.47
C CYS A 159 29.17 13.80 -33.06
N LYS A 160 29.05 12.80 -32.20
CA LYS A 160 27.78 12.45 -31.57
C LYS A 160 27.46 13.45 -30.46
N VAL A 161 26.32 14.11 -30.56
CA VAL A 161 25.75 15.00 -29.55
C VAL A 161 24.59 14.28 -28.86
N LEU A 162 24.44 14.50 -27.57
CA LEU A 162 23.37 13.93 -26.76
C LEU A 162 22.03 14.54 -27.17
N LYS A 163 21.03 13.70 -27.37
CA LYS A 163 19.64 14.10 -27.53
C LYS A 163 18.86 13.62 -26.31
N VAL A 164 18.31 14.58 -25.58
CA VAL A 164 17.41 14.32 -24.45
C VAL A 164 15.99 14.49 -24.98
N SER A 165 15.21 13.42 -24.97
CA SER A 165 13.79 13.47 -25.36
C SER A 165 12.96 14.19 -24.31
N GLU A 166 11.88 14.85 -24.72
CA GLU A 166 10.92 15.47 -23.80
C GLU A 166 10.31 14.42 -22.86
N GLU A 167 10.05 13.21 -23.36
CA GLU A 167 9.57 12.07 -22.58
C GLU A 167 10.52 11.69 -21.44
N LEU A 168 11.84 11.67 -21.66
CA LEU A 168 12.80 11.36 -20.60
C LEU A 168 12.78 12.42 -19.49
N VAL A 169 12.62 13.70 -19.85
CA VAL A 169 12.50 14.80 -18.89
C VAL A 169 11.22 14.68 -18.08
N GLU A 170 10.09 14.42 -18.74
CA GLU A 170 8.79 14.22 -18.09
C GLU A 170 8.84 13.03 -17.10
N ILE A 171 9.40 11.89 -17.52
CA ILE A 171 9.59 10.72 -16.64
C ILE A 171 10.47 11.07 -15.43
N LEU A 172 11.51 11.89 -15.61
CA LEU A 172 12.39 12.30 -14.52
C LEU A 172 11.67 13.20 -13.52
N GLU A 173 10.96 14.22 -14.01
CA GLU A 173 10.20 15.16 -13.19
C GLU A 173 9.08 14.44 -12.42
N ASP A 174 8.32 13.58 -13.09
CA ASP A 174 7.23 12.79 -12.48
C ASP A 174 7.76 11.87 -11.38
N ASN A 175 8.85 11.16 -11.64
CA ASN A 175 9.46 10.28 -10.64
C ASN A 175 10.00 11.08 -9.44
N GLN A 176 10.55 12.28 -9.65
CA GLN A 176 10.97 13.15 -8.55
C GLN A 176 9.78 13.62 -7.71
N VAL A 177 8.65 14.00 -8.34
CA VAL A 177 7.41 14.37 -7.63
C VAL A 177 6.87 13.19 -6.83
N GLN A 178 6.87 11.97 -7.39
CA GLN A 178 6.45 10.76 -6.70
C GLN A 178 7.32 10.50 -5.46
N LEU A 179 8.64 10.62 -5.57
CA LEU A 179 9.56 10.47 -4.42
C LEU A 179 9.31 11.54 -3.37
N GLN A 180 9.07 12.79 -3.77
CA GLN A 180 8.76 13.87 -2.83
C GLN A 180 7.46 13.63 -2.07
N ASN A 181 6.44 13.11 -2.76
CA ASN A 181 5.18 12.70 -2.13
C ASN A 181 5.40 11.56 -1.12
N MET A 182 6.23 10.56 -1.45
CA MET A 182 6.59 9.51 -0.50
C MET A 182 7.33 10.06 0.71
N MET A 183 8.28 10.99 0.52
CA MET A 183 9.03 11.66 1.60
C MET A 183 8.12 12.39 2.59
N SER A 184 7.01 12.96 2.10
CA SER A 184 6.02 13.62 2.95
C SER A 184 5.10 12.66 3.72
N SER A 185 5.09 11.37 3.35
CA SER A 185 4.19 10.39 3.94
C SER A 185 4.61 10.03 5.36
N LYS A 186 3.65 10.08 6.30
CA LYS A 186 3.85 9.60 7.68
C LYS A 186 4.23 8.11 7.79
N PHE A 187 4.03 7.34 6.71
CA PHE A 187 4.31 5.90 6.67
C PHE A 187 5.66 5.56 6.02
N ILE A 188 6.50 6.55 5.71
CA ILE A 188 7.78 6.34 5.01
C ILE A 188 8.83 5.54 5.80
N ALA A 189 8.70 5.44 7.13
CA ALA A 189 9.79 4.99 8.00
C ALA A 189 10.57 3.74 7.53
N PHE A 190 9.88 2.74 6.98
CA PHE A 190 10.51 1.54 6.44
C PHE A 190 11.29 1.78 5.13
N PHE A 191 10.75 2.60 4.23
CA PHE A 191 11.31 2.90 2.90
C PHE A 191 12.19 4.15 2.87
N LEU A 192 12.38 4.86 4.00
CA LEU A 192 13.08 6.14 4.04
C LEU A 192 14.47 6.09 3.39
N SER A 193 15.25 5.05 3.68
CA SER A 193 16.59 4.89 3.11
C SER A 193 16.55 4.74 1.59
N GLU A 194 15.65 3.90 1.09
CA GLU A 194 15.54 3.59 -0.34
C GLU A 194 14.99 4.79 -1.13
N VAL A 195 13.93 5.44 -0.62
CA VAL A 195 13.36 6.65 -1.21
C VAL A 195 14.40 7.78 -1.25
N SER A 196 15.15 7.97 -0.16
CA SER A 196 16.21 8.99 -0.10
C SER A 196 17.35 8.72 -1.10
N GLU A 197 17.70 7.45 -1.29
CA GLU A 197 18.70 7.06 -2.28
C GLU A 197 18.21 7.34 -3.70
N TRP A 198 16.97 6.98 -4.03
CA TRP A 198 16.36 7.29 -5.32
C TRP A 198 16.27 8.79 -5.56
N GLN A 199 15.86 9.57 -4.56
CA GLN A 199 15.77 11.02 -4.67
C GLN A 199 17.13 11.63 -5.01
N ARG A 200 18.20 11.17 -4.34
CA ARG A 200 19.56 11.61 -4.65
C ARG A 200 20.00 11.20 -6.05
N LYS A 201 19.72 9.96 -6.48
CA LYS A 201 20.08 9.47 -7.82
C LYS A 201 19.41 10.31 -8.91
N LEU A 202 18.11 10.52 -8.82
CA LEU A 202 17.35 11.27 -9.83
C LEU A 202 17.70 12.75 -9.82
N SER A 203 17.90 13.36 -8.65
CA SER A 203 18.36 14.76 -8.58
C SER A 203 19.76 14.95 -9.17
N ASN A 204 20.67 13.99 -8.95
CA ASN A 204 21.99 14.03 -9.57
C ASN A 204 21.91 13.84 -11.09
N ALA A 205 21.07 12.92 -11.56
CA ALA A 205 20.85 12.71 -12.99
C ALA A 205 20.34 13.98 -13.66
N ASP A 206 19.34 14.63 -13.07
CA ASP A 206 18.79 15.91 -13.54
C ASP A 206 19.85 17.00 -13.66
N GLN A 207 20.64 17.22 -12.60
CA GLN A 207 21.73 18.20 -12.62
C GLN A 207 22.76 17.91 -13.72
N VAL A 208 23.18 16.65 -13.85
CA VAL A 208 24.17 16.24 -14.86
C VAL A 208 23.61 16.44 -16.28
N ILE A 209 22.36 16.05 -16.52
CA ILE A 209 21.69 16.24 -17.81
C ILE A 209 21.62 17.74 -18.15
N HIS A 210 21.18 18.57 -17.20
CA HIS A 210 21.08 20.02 -17.41
C HIS A 210 22.44 20.65 -17.74
N THR A 211 23.48 20.36 -16.92
CA THR A 211 24.84 20.87 -17.16
C THR A 211 25.39 20.36 -18.50
N TRP A 212 25.18 19.09 -18.85
CA TRP A 212 25.61 18.54 -20.14
C TRP A 212 24.97 19.29 -21.31
N MET A 213 23.65 19.52 -21.24
CA MET A 213 22.92 20.23 -22.30
C MET A 213 23.33 21.69 -22.42
N GLU A 214 23.70 22.35 -21.32
CA GLU A 214 24.25 23.72 -21.33
C GLU A 214 25.65 23.78 -21.98
N VAL A 215 26.54 22.86 -21.58
CA VAL A 215 27.89 22.76 -22.16
C VAL A 215 27.81 22.42 -23.64
N GLN A 216 26.97 21.46 -24.03
CA GLN A 216 26.79 21.07 -25.42
C GLN A 216 26.25 22.22 -26.28
N ARG A 217 25.25 22.96 -25.79
CA ARG A 217 24.73 24.16 -26.48
C ARG A 217 25.80 25.24 -26.65
N THR A 218 26.55 25.53 -25.58
CA THR A 218 27.65 26.49 -25.62
C THR A 218 28.74 26.06 -26.60
N TRP A 219 29.12 24.78 -26.59
CA TRP A 219 30.10 24.23 -27.52
C TRP A 219 29.64 24.32 -28.97
N MET A 220 28.40 23.92 -29.30
CA MET A 220 27.88 24.05 -30.67
C MET A 220 27.86 25.50 -31.15
N HIS A 221 27.50 26.44 -30.27
CA HIS A 221 27.54 27.85 -30.59
C HIS A 221 28.96 28.35 -30.88
N LEU A 222 29.93 28.02 -30.01
CA LEU A 222 31.33 28.41 -30.20
C LEU A 222 31.96 27.76 -31.44
N GLU A 223 31.65 26.48 -31.72
CA GLU A 223 32.09 25.79 -32.93
C GLU A 223 31.65 26.55 -34.18
N SER A 224 30.38 26.95 -34.24
CA SER A 224 29.84 27.69 -35.39
C SER A 224 30.54 29.04 -35.61
N ILE A 225 30.94 29.73 -34.53
CA ILE A 225 31.60 31.04 -34.59
C ILE A 225 33.08 30.89 -34.98
N PHE A 226 33.84 30.08 -34.24
CA PHE A 226 35.31 30.05 -34.37
C PHE A 226 35.81 29.11 -35.48
N ILE A 227 35.08 28.04 -35.77
CA ILE A 227 35.44 27.08 -36.82
C ILE A 227 34.63 27.39 -38.09
N GLY A 228 33.46 28.00 -37.98
CA GLY A 228 32.61 28.34 -39.13
C GLY A 228 32.94 29.66 -39.82
N SER A 229 33.57 30.60 -39.12
CA SER A 229 33.95 31.90 -39.69
C SER A 229 35.47 32.03 -39.81
N GLU A 230 35.96 31.96 -41.05
CA GLU A 230 37.38 32.08 -41.36
C GLU A 230 37.96 33.47 -41.01
N ASP A 231 37.12 34.52 -41.06
CA ASP A 231 37.50 35.89 -40.70
C ASP A 231 37.67 36.08 -39.19
N ILE A 232 36.78 35.50 -38.37
CA ILE A 232 36.89 35.59 -36.90
C ILE A 232 38.13 34.86 -36.42
N ARG A 233 38.43 33.70 -37.01
CA ARG A 233 39.63 32.91 -36.70
C ARG A 233 40.95 33.64 -37.01
N LYS A 234 40.95 34.56 -37.97
CA LYS A 234 42.13 35.40 -38.29
C LYS A 234 42.28 36.60 -37.35
N GLN A 235 41.18 37.07 -36.75
CA GLN A 235 41.19 38.24 -35.85
C GLN A 235 41.34 37.88 -34.36
N LEU A 236 40.94 36.67 -33.97
CA LEU A 236 41.07 36.13 -32.61
C LEU A 236 41.82 34.78 -32.67
N PRO A 237 43.18 34.78 -32.62
CA PRO A 237 43.97 33.56 -32.63
C PRO A 237 43.92 32.79 -31.30
#